data_AF-H2B0W8-F1
#
_entry.id   AF-H2B0W8-F1
#
_cell.length_a   1.000
_cell.length_b   1.000
_cell.length_c   1.000
_cell.angle_alpha   90.00
_cell.angle_beta   90.00
_cell.angle_gamma   90.00
#
_symmetry.space_group_name_H-M   'P 1'
#
loop_
_entity.id
_entity.type
_entity.pdbx_description
1 polymer ?
#
loop_
_entity_poly.entity_id
_entity_poly.type
_entity_poly.pdbx_seq_one_letter_code
_entity_poly.pdbx_strand_id
1 'polypeptide(L)'
;MPIKTIYVARHGSSSAWTLKQEELPAPPTGVESDFPLSEHGISQSKELAHYILSLDSQPDMVISSPFFRCAQTSKYVCDLLELPFFVDNGLSEWFETDAHKPATADTLAKLFKSSIEVNDDNWKNGSELAAAEEGETEEELFQRCQIFLRKLVQKLETAYPDVETILLVTHGAVKVSLGLNLLGFNDCHEKIDDDGSTIRCGTCSLDKYEVLNSTHYRAREDEDDEAEDEEEEEINITVPFQQRKWVITMNGHTEFLRNGEERNWTFESDQIDEDGREEEMETVYISLDLSSGSYKERLEIDRTATFQYAGLDKEVPLFRIGDKLYEGNWQRLVGTELAFPDAAMIHKKKPVGGSGYSSDNENEIDPLLESKPIIEYDKEHTEKIYRIVDRLALTGLSPM
;
A
#
# COMPACT_ATOMS: atom_id res chain seq x y z
N MET A 1 4.03 -8.63 -18.56
CA MET A 1 3.56 -7.33 -18.05
C MET A 1 4.45 -6.95 -16.87
N PRO A 2 5.26 -5.88 -16.94
CA PRO A 2 6.12 -5.50 -15.82
C PRO A 2 5.29 -5.10 -14.59
N ILE A 3 4.51 -4.02 -14.68
CA ILE A 3 3.78 -3.51 -13.50
C ILE A 3 2.59 -4.42 -13.16
N LYS A 4 2.70 -5.12 -12.04
CA LYS A 4 1.69 -6.04 -11.49
C LYS A 4 1.05 -5.52 -10.21
N THR A 5 1.78 -4.72 -9.43
CA THR A 5 1.33 -4.23 -8.12
C THR A 5 1.59 -2.73 -7.97
N ILE A 6 0.57 -2.00 -7.53
CA ILE A 6 0.67 -0.58 -7.20
C ILE A 6 0.23 -0.40 -5.74
N TYR A 7 1.14 0.08 -4.91
CA TYR A 7 0.81 0.59 -3.59
C TYR A 7 0.54 2.09 -3.67
N VAL A 8 -0.45 2.58 -2.92
CA VAL A 8 -0.74 4.02 -2.82
C VAL A 8 -0.87 4.41 -1.36
N ALA A 9 0.01 5.29 -0.88
CA ALA A 9 0.00 5.79 0.48
C ALA A 9 -0.34 7.28 0.54
N ARG A 10 -1.09 7.69 1.57
CA ARG A 10 -1.23 9.11 1.93
C ARG A 10 -0.01 9.54 2.74
N HIS A 11 0.40 10.81 2.62
CA HIS A 11 1.40 11.37 3.53
C HIS A 11 1.00 11.25 5.01
N GLY A 12 2.00 11.29 5.90
CA GLY A 12 1.78 11.30 7.35
C GLY A 12 1.20 12.63 7.87
N SER A 13 0.93 12.68 9.17
CA SER A 13 0.38 13.87 9.84
C SER A 13 1.23 15.13 9.60
N SER A 14 0.61 16.17 9.05
CA SER A 14 1.26 17.47 8.78
C SER A 14 1.42 18.30 10.05
N SER A 15 2.50 19.09 10.16
CA SER A 15 2.67 20.06 11.25
C SER A 15 1.56 21.13 11.27
N ALA A 16 0.96 21.40 10.10
CA ALA A 16 -0.19 22.30 9.93
C ALA A 16 -1.42 21.90 10.76
N TRP A 17 -1.50 20.64 11.16
CA TRP A 17 -2.64 20.07 11.85
C TRP A 17 -2.50 20.03 13.37
N THR A 18 -1.26 20.09 13.85
CA THR A 18 -0.93 19.93 15.27
C THR A 18 -0.54 21.25 15.91
N LEU A 19 0.03 22.18 15.13
CA LEU A 19 0.53 23.45 15.63
C LEU A 19 -0.47 24.59 15.38
N LYS A 20 -0.44 25.60 16.25
CA LYS A 20 -1.16 26.85 15.98
C LYS A 20 -0.47 27.61 14.85
N GLN A 21 -1.23 28.44 14.13
CA GLN A 21 -0.71 29.22 12.99
C GLN A 21 0.58 30.00 13.31
N GLU A 22 0.67 30.58 14.51
CA GLU A 22 1.82 31.37 14.98
C GLU A 22 3.08 30.53 15.25
N GLU A 23 2.90 29.23 15.44
CA GLU A 23 3.95 28.26 15.77
C GLU A 23 4.38 27.44 14.54
N LEU A 24 3.71 27.63 13.39
CA LEU A 24 4.02 26.89 12.18
C LEU A 24 5.42 27.24 11.66
N PRO A 25 6.24 26.23 11.31
CA PRO A 25 7.52 26.48 10.69
C PRO A 25 7.29 27.12 9.31
N ALA A 26 8.24 27.95 8.87
CA ALA A 26 8.27 28.38 7.49
C ALA A 26 8.36 27.15 6.56
N PRO A 27 7.58 27.10 5.47
CA PRO A 27 7.65 26.01 4.50
C PRO A 27 9.10 25.80 4.03
N PRO A 28 9.68 24.59 4.17
CA PRO A 28 11.09 24.35 3.85
C PRO A 28 11.45 24.64 2.38
N THR A 29 10.47 24.51 1.50
CA THR A 29 10.60 24.78 0.06
C THR A 29 10.40 26.24 -0.31
N GLY A 30 9.86 27.05 0.62
CA GLY A 30 9.38 28.41 0.36
C GLY A 30 8.04 28.48 -0.37
N VAL A 31 7.43 27.34 -0.73
CA VAL A 31 6.10 27.27 -1.33
C VAL A 31 5.05 27.46 -0.24
N GLU A 32 4.02 28.27 -0.51
CA GLU A 32 2.95 28.52 0.45
C GLU A 32 2.24 27.21 0.85
N SER A 33 1.97 27.06 2.14
CA SER A 33 1.31 25.88 2.73
C SER A 33 2.03 24.54 2.53
N ASP A 34 3.27 24.52 2.05
CA ASP A 34 4.08 23.31 1.87
C ASP A 34 4.83 22.93 3.17
N PHE A 35 4.03 22.69 4.22
CA PHE A 35 4.52 22.41 5.56
C PHE A 35 5.09 20.98 5.70
N PRO A 36 6.06 20.78 6.60
CA PRO A 36 6.62 19.46 6.90
C PRO A 36 5.64 18.58 7.70
N LEU A 37 6.01 17.32 7.88
CA LEU A 37 5.36 16.43 8.83
C LEU A 37 5.55 16.92 10.27
N SER A 38 4.58 16.62 11.13
CA SER A 38 4.74 16.72 12.59
C SER A 38 5.66 15.61 13.11
N GLU A 39 6.08 15.67 14.38
CA GLU A 39 6.82 14.56 15.01
C GLU A 39 6.02 13.26 14.96
N HIS A 40 4.71 13.34 15.16
CA HIS A 40 3.78 12.23 15.00
C HIS A 40 3.76 11.68 13.56
N GLY A 41 3.66 12.57 12.56
CA GLY A 41 3.69 12.16 11.15
C GLY A 41 5.01 11.51 10.74
N ILE A 42 6.13 11.91 11.35
CA ILE A 42 7.42 11.24 11.20
C ILE A 42 7.38 9.82 11.77
N SER A 43 6.80 9.62 12.96
CA SER A 43 6.61 8.29 13.55
C SER A 43 5.75 7.39 12.66
N GLN A 44 4.59 7.89 12.19
CA GLN A 44 3.73 7.18 11.25
C GLN A 44 4.49 6.76 9.98
N SER A 45 5.34 7.64 9.43
CA SER A 45 6.13 7.35 8.23
C SER A 45 7.17 6.25 8.45
N LYS A 46 7.78 6.19 9.65
CA LYS A 46 8.69 5.11 10.02
C LYS A 46 7.96 3.79 10.22
N GLU A 47 6.78 3.82 10.84
CA GLU A 47 5.92 2.64 11.02
C GLU A 47 5.49 2.08 9.66
N LEU A 48 5.08 2.95 8.72
CA LEU A 48 4.82 2.58 7.33
C LEU A 48 6.05 1.91 6.67
N ALA A 49 7.23 2.50 6.83
CA ALA A 49 8.47 1.94 6.27
C ALA A 49 8.76 0.53 6.82
N HIS A 50 8.63 0.34 8.14
CA HIS A 50 8.84 -0.96 8.79
C HIS A 50 7.80 -2.00 8.34
N TYR A 51 6.54 -1.59 8.19
CA TYR A 51 5.49 -2.46 7.65
C TYR A 51 5.80 -2.90 6.22
N ILE A 52 6.19 -1.96 5.33
CA ILE A 52 6.55 -2.30 3.96
C ILE A 52 7.75 -3.25 3.94
N LEU A 53 8.74 -3.06 4.81
CA LEU A 53 9.91 -3.96 4.93
C LEU A 53 9.54 -5.39 5.38
N SER A 54 8.40 -5.57 6.06
CA SER A 54 7.91 -6.90 6.43
C SER A 54 7.06 -7.55 5.33
N LEU A 55 6.71 -6.83 4.25
CA LEU A 55 5.96 -7.39 3.13
C LEU A 55 6.85 -8.27 2.27
N ASP A 56 6.24 -9.29 1.65
CA ASP A 56 6.91 -10.12 0.65
C ASP A 56 7.04 -9.41 -0.70
N SER A 57 5.94 -8.79 -1.16
CA SER A 57 5.94 -7.96 -2.37
C SER A 57 6.32 -6.51 -2.04
N GLN A 58 7.62 -6.28 -1.81
CA GLN A 58 8.14 -4.93 -1.58
C GLN A 58 8.19 -4.12 -2.87
N PRO A 59 7.91 -2.81 -2.81
CA PRO A 59 8.11 -1.92 -3.96
C PRO A 59 9.57 -1.94 -4.41
N ASP A 60 9.76 -1.89 -5.72
CA ASP A 60 11.08 -1.79 -6.36
C ASP A 60 11.51 -0.32 -6.49
N MET A 61 10.56 0.62 -6.40
CA MET A 61 10.81 2.06 -6.39
C MET A 61 9.66 2.83 -5.73
N VAL A 62 9.96 4.06 -5.30
CA VAL A 62 8.97 5.01 -4.75
C VAL A 62 8.86 6.23 -5.64
N ILE A 63 7.62 6.65 -5.92
CA ILE A 63 7.30 7.85 -6.70
C ILE A 63 6.39 8.72 -5.83
N SER A 64 6.86 9.91 -5.51
CA SER A 64 6.18 10.79 -4.57
C SER A 64 5.64 12.05 -5.24
N SER A 65 4.55 12.58 -4.68
CA SER A 65 4.18 13.97 -4.87
C SER A 65 5.33 14.90 -4.49
N PRO A 66 5.58 15.98 -5.25
CA PRO A 66 6.66 16.92 -4.96
C PRO A 66 6.41 17.81 -3.73
N PHE A 67 5.22 17.78 -3.13
CA PHE A 67 4.98 18.47 -1.85
C PHE A 67 5.83 17.87 -0.73
N PHE A 68 6.42 18.73 0.10
CA PHE A 68 7.45 18.37 1.07
C PHE A 68 7.00 17.25 2.01
N ARG A 69 5.75 17.27 2.49
CA ARG A 69 5.18 16.23 3.37
C ARG A 69 5.14 14.83 2.72
N CYS A 70 4.84 14.75 1.43
CA CYS A 70 4.85 13.47 0.70
C CYS A 70 6.28 12.99 0.48
N ALA A 71 7.17 13.88 0.04
CA ALA A 71 8.57 13.58 -0.16
C ALA A 71 9.25 13.16 1.16
N GLN A 72 8.90 13.79 2.29
CA GLN A 72 9.40 13.44 3.61
C GLN A 72 8.88 12.07 4.09
N THR A 73 7.60 11.76 3.86
CA THR A 73 7.04 10.42 4.13
C THR A 73 7.80 9.35 3.33
N SER A 74 7.98 9.60 2.03
CA SER A 74 8.67 8.71 1.10
C SER A 74 10.13 8.48 1.49
N LYS A 75 10.81 9.53 1.93
CA LYS A 75 12.21 9.43 2.37
C LYS A 75 12.40 8.38 3.45
N TYR A 76 11.52 8.28 4.44
CA TYR A 76 11.64 7.27 5.50
C TYR A 76 11.51 5.84 4.95
N VAL A 77 10.65 5.63 3.96
CA VAL A 77 10.51 4.34 3.26
C VAL A 77 11.77 4.06 2.45
N CYS A 78 12.21 5.00 1.61
CA CYS A 78 13.36 4.81 0.72
C CYS A 78 14.66 4.61 1.49
N ASP A 79 14.90 5.34 2.58
CA ASP A 79 16.10 5.21 3.41
C ASP A 79 16.18 3.82 4.08
N LEU A 80 15.04 3.26 4.51
CA LEU A 80 15.00 1.97 5.19
C LEU A 80 15.13 0.79 4.21
N LEU A 81 14.41 0.85 3.09
CA LEU A 81 14.38 -0.21 2.08
C LEU A 81 15.48 -0.06 1.02
N GLU A 82 16.25 1.03 1.03
CA GLU A 82 17.29 1.36 0.03
C GLU A 82 16.73 1.42 -1.41
N LEU A 83 15.56 2.06 -1.57
CA LEU A 83 14.85 2.13 -2.84
C LEU A 83 15.18 3.39 -3.65
N PRO A 84 15.17 3.29 -5.00
CA PRO A 84 15.12 4.45 -5.88
C PRO A 84 13.93 5.36 -5.53
N PHE A 85 14.20 6.65 -5.40
CA PHE A 85 13.22 7.65 -4.98
C PHE A 85 13.06 8.73 -6.04
N PHE A 86 11.89 8.75 -6.66
CA PHE A 86 11.51 9.71 -7.68
C PHE A 86 10.38 10.62 -7.22
N VAL A 87 10.24 11.77 -7.89
CA VAL A 87 9.11 12.69 -7.71
C VAL A 87 8.35 12.85 -9.02
N ASP A 88 7.04 13.07 -8.94
CA ASP A 88 6.19 13.28 -10.11
C ASP A 88 5.09 14.31 -9.84
N ASN A 89 5.05 15.37 -10.65
CA ASN A 89 4.06 16.44 -10.53
C ASN A 89 2.62 15.95 -10.78
N GLY A 90 2.43 14.80 -11.44
CA GLY A 90 1.11 14.20 -11.62
C GLY A 90 0.45 13.74 -10.32
N LEU A 91 1.24 13.60 -9.24
CA LEU A 91 0.79 13.30 -7.87
C LEU A 91 0.59 14.56 -7.01
N SER A 92 0.65 15.76 -7.59
CA SER A 92 0.45 17.01 -6.84
C SER A 92 -0.94 17.07 -6.19
N GLU A 93 -0.99 17.74 -5.04
CA GLU A 93 -2.20 17.99 -4.26
C GLU A 93 -3.33 18.58 -5.12
N TRP A 94 -4.56 18.30 -4.74
CA TRP A 94 -5.73 18.91 -5.35
C TRP A 94 -6.05 20.26 -4.69
N PHE A 95 -6.23 21.27 -5.53
CA PHE A 95 -6.76 22.57 -5.12
C PHE A 95 -7.91 22.91 -6.05
N GLU A 96 -9.07 23.29 -5.51
CA GLU A 96 -10.19 23.75 -6.32
C GLU A 96 -9.88 25.06 -7.04
N THR A 97 -9.10 25.93 -6.40
CA THR A 97 -8.69 27.24 -6.93
C THR A 97 -7.28 27.59 -6.49
N ASP A 98 -6.60 28.44 -7.27
CA ASP A 98 -5.29 29.04 -6.94
C ASP A 98 -4.24 27.99 -6.50
N ALA A 99 -4.02 26.98 -7.35
CA ALA A 99 -3.15 25.86 -7.02
C ALA A 99 -1.69 26.32 -6.79
N HIS A 100 -1.13 25.92 -5.64
CA HIS A 100 0.26 26.20 -5.34
C HIS A 100 1.18 25.29 -6.17
N LYS A 101 2.11 25.90 -6.90
CA LYS A 101 3.13 25.14 -7.63
C LYS A 101 4.13 24.52 -6.65
N PRO A 102 4.31 23.19 -6.65
CA PRO A 102 5.27 22.56 -5.78
C PRO A 102 6.71 22.92 -6.18
N ALA A 103 7.64 22.67 -5.27
CA ALA A 103 9.06 22.87 -5.54
C ALA A 103 9.58 21.94 -6.64
N THR A 104 10.62 22.38 -7.35
CA THR A 104 11.29 21.54 -8.36
C THR A 104 11.98 20.34 -7.72
N ALA A 105 12.15 19.27 -8.50
CA ALA A 105 12.88 18.07 -8.07
C ALA A 105 14.31 18.42 -7.60
N ASP A 106 15.01 19.34 -8.26
CA ASP A 106 16.34 19.83 -7.84
C ASP A 106 16.33 20.52 -6.48
N THR A 107 15.29 21.31 -6.18
CA THR A 107 15.13 21.96 -4.88
C THR A 107 14.92 20.90 -3.79
N LEU A 108 14.02 19.94 -4.04
CA LEU A 108 13.75 18.85 -3.10
C LEU A 108 14.98 17.97 -2.90
N ALA A 109 15.71 17.63 -3.97
CA ALA A 109 16.94 16.85 -3.87
C ALA A 109 17.97 17.54 -2.96
N LYS A 110 18.11 18.86 -3.01
CA LYS A 110 18.99 19.59 -2.06
C LYS A 110 18.49 19.48 -0.61
N LEU A 111 17.19 19.63 -0.38
CA LEU A 111 16.57 19.56 0.95
C LEU A 111 16.69 18.15 1.56
N PHE A 112 16.52 17.12 0.72
CA PHE A 112 16.61 15.70 1.10
C PHE A 112 18.01 15.10 0.86
N LYS A 113 19.06 15.94 0.80
CA LYS A 113 20.47 15.52 0.72
C LYS A 113 20.77 14.51 -0.40
N SER A 114 20.19 14.75 -1.57
CA SER A 114 20.31 13.95 -2.78
C SER A 114 19.73 12.54 -2.70
N SER A 115 18.80 12.28 -1.76
CA SER A 115 18.03 11.03 -1.76
C SER A 115 17.10 10.89 -2.97
N ILE A 116 16.75 12.00 -3.65
CA ILE A 116 15.87 11.99 -4.83
C ILE A 116 16.72 11.87 -6.10
N GLU A 117 16.35 10.93 -6.96
CA GLU A 117 16.98 10.65 -8.25
C GLU A 117 16.62 11.72 -9.28
N VAL A 118 17.48 12.73 -9.41
CA VAL A 118 17.31 13.85 -10.37
C VAL A 118 18.20 13.74 -11.61
N ASN A 119 19.16 12.81 -11.61
CA ASN A 119 20.11 12.63 -12.72
C ASN A 119 19.71 11.48 -13.66
N ASP A 120 18.58 10.81 -13.41
CA ASP A 120 18.06 9.80 -14.30
C ASP A 120 17.36 10.47 -15.50
N ASP A 121 17.99 10.41 -16.68
CA ASP A 121 17.45 10.95 -17.92
C ASP A 121 16.10 10.31 -18.28
N ASN A 122 15.83 9.08 -17.83
CA ASN A 122 14.56 8.43 -18.03
C ASN A 122 13.45 9.05 -17.17
N TRP A 123 13.76 9.68 -16.03
CA TRP A 123 12.75 10.28 -15.13
C TRP A 123 12.77 11.80 -15.02
N LYS A 124 13.66 12.50 -15.72
CA LYS A 124 13.87 13.95 -15.57
C LYS A 124 12.61 14.82 -15.53
N ASN A 125 11.57 14.47 -16.29
CA ASN A 125 10.29 15.20 -16.34
C ASN A 125 9.11 14.46 -15.69
N GLY A 126 9.34 13.36 -14.96
CA GLY A 126 8.28 12.48 -14.45
C GLY A 126 7.33 12.04 -15.56
N SER A 127 6.03 12.05 -15.29
CA SER A 127 4.94 11.75 -16.22
C SER A 127 4.62 12.88 -17.21
N GLU A 128 5.34 14.01 -17.16
CA GLU A 128 5.02 15.21 -17.95
C GLU A 128 3.55 15.63 -17.79
N LEU A 129 3.04 15.51 -16.57
CA LEU A 129 1.72 15.96 -16.16
C LEU A 129 1.85 16.74 -14.85
N ALA A 130 1.04 17.78 -14.68
CA ALA A 130 0.96 18.58 -13.48
C ALA A 130 -0.51 18.94 -13.23
N ALA A 131 -0.83 19.32 -11.99
CA ALA A 131 -2.11 19.94 -11.67
C ALA A 131 -2.25 21.29 -12.42
N ALA A 132 -3.48 21.66 -12.77
CA ALA A 132 -3.78 22.96 -13.36
C ALA A 132 -3.42 24.11 -12.39
N GLU A 133 -2.92 25.23 -12.91
CA GLU A 133 -2.42 26.33 -12.06
C GLU A 133 -3.55 27.12 -11.40
N GLU A 134 -4.68 27.18 -12.10
CA GLU A 134 -5.91 27.83 -11.69
C GLU A 134 -6.74 27.02 -10.68
N GLY A 135 -6.34 25.77 -10.40
CA GLY A 135 -7.14 24.79 -9.68
C GLY A 135 -7.84 23.80 -10.61
N GLU A 136 -8.44 22.75 -10.05
CA GLU A 136 -9.12 21.69 -10.77
C GLU A 136 -10.51 21.44 -10.17
N THR A 137 -11.54 21.23 -10.98
CA THR A 137 -12.78 20.60 -10.48
C THR A 137 -12.53 19.14 -10.09
N GLU A 138 -13.48 18.51 -9.39
CA GLU A 138 -13.40 17.07 -9.08
C GLU A 138 -13.26 16.21 -10.34
N GLU A 139 -13.98 16.55 -11.42
CA GLU A 139 -13.87 15.85 -12.71
C GLU A 139 -12.50 16.04 -13.37
N GLU A 140 -11.95 17.25 -13.30
CA GLU A 140 -10.61 17.55 -13.83
C GLU A 140 -9.52 16.82 -13.04
N LEU A 141 -9.62 16.79 -11.71
CA LEU A 141 -8.75 15.98 -10.84
C LEU A 141 -8.83 14.49 -11.22
N PHE A 142 -10.04 13.96 -11.35
CA PHE A 142 -10.26 12.56 -11.69
C PHE A 142 -9.66 12.23 -13.06
N GLN A 143 -9.88 13.10 -14.05
CA GLN A 143 -9.30 12.97 -15.39
C GLN A 143 -7.78 13.09 -15.37
N ARG A 144 -7.20 13.99 -14.56
CA ARG A 144 -5.75 14.09 -14.37
C ARG A 144 -5.19 12.78 -13.84
N CYS A 145 -5.82 12.17 -12.83
CA CYS A 145 -5.41 10.89 -12.26
C CYS A 145 -5.47 9.75 -13.30
N GLN A 146 -6.51 9.73 -14.14
CA GLN A 146 -6.61 8.78 -15.26
C GLN A 146 -5.45 8.91 -16.25
N ILE A 147 -5.17 10.15 -16.69
CA ILE A 147 -4.10 10.45 -17.64
C ILE A 147 -2.74 10.13 -17.03
N PHE A 148 -2.55 10.46 -15.75
CA PHE A 148 -1.35 10.18 -14.99
C PHE A 148 -1.03 8.69 -14.99
N LEU A 149 -1.96 7.83 -14.55
CA LEU A 149 -1.74 6.38 -14.47
C LEU A 149 -1.33 5.78 -15.82
N ARG A 150 -1.99 6.21 -16.91
CA ARG A 150 -1.64 5.77 -18.27
C ARG A 150 -0.21 6.16 -18.65
N LYS A 151 0.16 7.43 -18.45
CA LYS A 151 1.51 7.92 -18.77
C LYS A 151 2.58 7.29 -17.88
N LEU A 152 2.27 7.15 -16.59
CA LEU A 152 3.13 6.54 -15.58
C LEU A 152 3.48 5.11 -15.97
N VAL A 153 2.48 4.24 -16.17
CA VAL A 153 2.72 2.83 -16.49
C VAL A 153 3.43 2.69 -17.84
N GLN A 154 3.02 3.44 -18.86
CA GLN A 154 3.72 3.42 -20.16
C GLN A 154 5.20 3.76 -20.01
N LYS A 155 5.53 4.78 -19.21
CA LYS A 155 6.89 5.23 -18.98
C LYS A 155 7.70 4.21 -18.19
N LEU A 156 7.11 3.67 -17.11
CA LEU A 156 7.74 2.65 -16.27
C LEU A 156 8.08 1.39 -17.07
N GLU A 157 7.12 0.86 -17.84
CA GLU A 157 7.32 -0.36 -18.62
C GLU A 157 8.31 -0.20 -19.77
N THR A 158 8.54 1.03 -20.22
CA THR A 158 9.53 1.34 -21.26
C THR A 158 10.93 1.55 -20.68
N ALA A 159 11.03 2.30 -19.58
CA ALA A 159 12.32 2.73 -19.02
C ALA A 159 12.87 1.79 -17.93
N TYR A 160 12.00 1.07 -17.23
CA TYR A 160 12.33 0.19 -16.11
C TYR A 160 11.60 -1.16 -16.25
N PRO A 161 11.98 -1.98 -17.24
CA PRO A 161 11.27 -3.22 -17.58
C PRO A 161 11.30 -4.29 -16.47
N ASP A 162 12.22 -4.17 -15.51
CA ASP A 162 12.37 -5.09 -14.37
C ASP A 162 11.55 -4.67 -13.14
N VAL A 163 10.93 -3.49 -13.16
CA VAL A 163 10.07 -3.01 -12.07
C VAL A 163 8.71 -3.68 -12.20
N GLU A 164 8.25 -4.32 -11.13
CA GLU A 164 6.92 -4.93 -11.09
C GLU A 164 6.00 -4.33 -10.03
N THR A 165 6.59 -3.80 -8.95
CA THR A 165 5.88 -3.22 -7.82
C THR A 165 6.34 -1.80 -7.56
N ILE A 166 5.41 -0.86 -7.48
CA ILE A 166 5.72 0.54 -7.16
C ILE A 166 4.94 1.03 -5.93
N LEU A 167 5.51 2.00 -5.22
CA LEU A 167 4.80 2.78 -4.19
C LEU A 167 4.61 4.21 -4.66
N LEU A 168 3.35 4.66 -4.68
CA LEU A 168 2.96 6.05 -4.89
C LEU A 168 2.68 6.69 -3.53
N VAL A 169 3.30 7.85 -3.25
CA VAL A 169 3.01 8.62 -2.02
C VAL A 169 2.40 9.96 -2.39
N THR A 170 1.17 10.19 -1.94
CA THR A 170 0.33 11.32 -2.40
C THR A 170 -0.60 11.85 -1.31
N HIS A 171 -1.63 12.60 -1.70
CA HIS A 171 -2.58 13.28 -0.82
C HIS A 171 -3.95 12.62 -0.81
N GLY A 172 -4.88 13.15 0.00
CA GLY A 172 -6.19 12.54 0.24
C GLY A 172 -7.01 12.33 -1.03
N ALA A 173 -7.36 13.43 -1.70
CA ALA A 173 -8.15 13.44 -2.93
C ALA A 173 -7.49 12.64 -4.04
N VAL A 174 -6.19 12.87 -4.26
CA VAL A 174 -5.42 12.19 -5.30
C VAL A 174 -5.35 10.68 -5.06
N LYS A 175 -5.14 10.21 -3.81
CA LYS A 175 -5.13 8.77 -3.47
C LYS A 175 -6.45 8.11 -3.84
N VAL A 176 -7.58 8.71 -3.43
CA VAL A 176 -8.92 8.19 -3.73
C VAL A 176 -9.17 8.18 -5.24
N SER A 177 -8.89 9.29 -5.95
CA SER A 177 -9.06 9.37 -7.40
C SER A 177 -8.19 8.39 -8.18
N LEU A 178 -6.94 8.16 -7.76
CA LEU A 178 -6.07 7.14 -8.37
C LEU A 178 -6.65 5.74 -8.18
N GLY A 179 -7.11 5.43 -6.97
CA GLY A 179 -7.69 4.13 -6.64
C GLY A 179 -8.95 3.83 -7.44
N LEU A 180 -9.88 4.77 -7.50
CA LEU A 180 -11.11 4.63 -8.28
C LEU A 180 -10.83 4.49 -9.78
N ASN A 181 -9.85 5.24 -10.31
CA ASN A 181 -9.40 5.07 -11.70
C ASN A 181 -8.80 3.68 -11.98
N LEU A 182 -7.97 3.14 -11.06
CA LEU A 182 -7.41 1.80 -11.21
C LEU A 182 -8.50 0.73 -11.26
N LEU A 183 -9.54 0.88 -10.43
CA LEU A 183 -10.67 -0.03 -10.36
C LEU A 183 -11.66 0.11 -11.53
N GLY A 184 -11.50 1.14 -12.37
CA GLY A 184 -12.33 1.36 -13.57
C GLY A 184 -13.65 2.08 -13.31
N PHE A 185 -13.76 2.82 -12.20
CA PHE A 185 -14.88 3.72 -11.93
C PHE A 185 -14.78 5.01 -12.76
N ASN A 186 -15.86 5.79 -12.79
CA ASN A 186 -16.05 6.93 -13.68
C ASN A 186 -15.94 8.28 -12.95
N ASP A 187 -16.12 8.31 -11.63
CA ASP A 187 -16.01 9.51 -10.81
C ASP A 187 -15.44 9.24 -9.42
N CYS A 188 -15.30 10.29 -8.62
CA CYS A 188 -14.65 10.27 -7.32
C CYS A 188 -15.57 9.93 -6.13
N HIS A 189 -16.88 9.74 -6.37
CA HIS A 189 -17.90 9.45 -5.37
C HIS A 189 -18.40 8.00 -5.41
N GLU A 190 -18.07 7.25 -6.47
CA GLU A 190 -18.47 5.84 -6.58
C GLU A 190 -18.01 4.99 -5.38
N LYS A 191 -18.92 4.12 -4.92
CA LYS A 191 -18.65 3.15 -3.85
C LYS A 191 -18.00 1.90 -4.46
N ILE A 192 -17.10 1.27 -3.72
CA ILE A 192 -16.27 0.18 -4.25
C ILE A 192 -16.91 -1.21 -4.12
N ASP A 193 -18.03 -1.32 -3.41
CA ASP A 193 -18.81 -2.54 -3.22
C ASP A 193 -20.30 -2.23 -2.96
N ASP A 194 -21.11 -3.29 -2.91
CA ASP A 194 -22.56 -3.23 -2.65
C ASP A 194 -22.90 -2.79 -1.21
N ASP A 195 -21.93 -2.86 -0.29
CA ASP A 195 -22.07 -2.43 1.10
C ASP A 195 -21.87 -0.90 1.25
N GLY A 196 -21.55 -0.20 0.16
CA GLY A 196 -21.38 1.25 0.15
C GLY A 196 -20.01 1.70 0.66
N SER A 197 -19.00 0.82 0.67
CA SER A 197 -17.66 1.15 1.12
C SER A 197 -17.01 2.21 0.22
N THR A 198 -16.15 3.03 0.83
CA THR A 198 -15.27 3.97 0.13
C THR A 198 -13.80 3.57 0.30
N ILE A 199 -12.93 4.17 -0.51
CA ILE A 199 -11.48 4.03 -0.28
C ILE A 199 -11.11 4.79 0.99
N ARG A 200 -10.59 4.06 1.99
CA ARG A 200 -10.16 4.65 3.27
C ARG A 200 -8.86 5.42 3.07
N CYS A 201 -8.79 6.64 3.59
CA CYS A 201 -7.75 7.60 3.28
C CYS A 201 -7.21 8.32 4.52
N GLY A 202 -7.00 7.60 5.61
CA GLY A 202 -6.29 8.11 6.79
C GLY A 202 -4.83 8.52 6.51
N THR A 203 -4.22 9.25 7.44
CA THR A 203 -2.80 9.60 7.36
C THR A 203 -1.91 8.37 7.37
N CYS A 204 -0.91 8.31 6.48
CA CYS A 204 -0.06 7.13 6.29
C CYS A 204 -0.83 5.82 5.98
N SER A 205 -2.11 5.86 5.61
CA SER A 205 -2.82 4.66 5.19
C SER A 205 -2.27 4.13 3.87
N LEU A 206 -2.29 2.80 3.71
CA LEU A 206 -1.74 2.11 2.54
C LEU A 206 -2.82 1.35 1.78
N ASP A 207 -2.95 1.62 0.49
CA ASP A 207 -3.72 0.80 -0.45
C ASP A 207 -2.78 -0.14 -1.21
N LYS A 208 -3.32 -1.27 -1.68
CA LYS A 208 -2.66 -2.20 -2.60
C LYS A 208 -3.62 -2.57 -3.72
N TYR A 209 -3.15 -2.40 -4.95
CA TYR A 209 -3.84 -2.79 -6.18
C TYR A 209 -3.03 -3.84 -6.91
N GLU A 210 -3.69 -4.91 -7.36
CA GLU A 210 -3.06 -6.02 -8.08
C GLU A 210 -3.81 -6.29 -9.38
N VAL A 211 -3.06 -6.62 -10.44
CA VAL A 211 -3.65 -7.06 -11.70
C VAL A 211 -4.28 -8.44 -11.51
N LEU A 212 -5.53 -8.60 -11.93
CA LEU A 212 -6.20 -9.89 -11.98
C LEU A 212 -5.64 -10.70 -13.16
N ASN A 213 -4.86 -11.75 -12.88
CA ASN A 213 -4.36 -12.65 -13.92
C ASN A 213 -5.54 -13.40 -14.57
N SER A 214 -5.68 -13.25 -15.89
CA SER A 214 -6.78 -13.81 -16.68
C SER A 214 -6.64 -15.31 -16.96
N THR A 215 -5.52 -15.94 -16.58
CA THR A 215 -5.27 -17.38 -16.75
C THR A 215 -6.28 -18.23 -15.97
N HIS A 216 -6.77 -17.75 -14.82
CA HIS A 216 -7.72 -18.51 -13.99
C HIS A 216 -9.19 -18.37 -14.39
N TYR A 217 -9.55 -17.43 -15.28
CA TYR A 217 -10.94 -17.19 -15.67
C TYR A 217 -11.32 -17.73 -17.06
N ARG A 218 -10.35 -18.15 -17.88
CA ARG A 218 -10.65 -18.68 -19.23
C ARG A 218 -11.18 -20.11 -19.25
N ALA A 219 -11.19 -20.82 -18.12
CA ALA A 219 -11.62 -22.22 -18.05
C ALA A 219 -13.15 -22.42 -17.92
N ARG A 220 -14.00 -21.40 -18.11
CA ARG A 220 -15.45 -21.54 -17.83
C ARG A 220 -16.42 -20.97 -18.85
N GLU A 221 -15.99 -20.50 -20.01
CA GLU A 221 -16.95 -20.00 -21.02
C GLU A 221 -17.05 -20.81 -22.31
N ASP A 222 -16.25 -21.86 -22.52
CA ASP A 222 -16.46 -22.79 -23.64
C ASP A 222 -16.45 -24.24 -23.10
N GLU A 223 -17.66 -24.76 -22.81
CA GLU A 223 -17.91 -26.20 -22.75
C GLU A 223 -17.72 -26.78 -24.17
N ASP A 224 -17.04 -27.92 -24.24
CA ASP A 224 -16.74 -28.75 -25.42
C ASP A 224 -15.38 -28.50 -26.07
N ASP A 225 -14.28 -28.93 -25.44
CA ASP A 225 -13.21 -29.66 -26.13
C ASP A 225 -12.33 -30.42 -25.11
N GLU A 226 -12.19 -31.73 -25.33
CA GLU A 226 -11.24 -32.59 -24.60
C GLU A 226 -9.80 -32.16 -24.97
N ALA A 227 -9.18 -31.30 -24.16
CA ALA A 227 -7.77 -30.95 -24.34
C ALA A 227 -6.88 -31.87 -23.48
N GLU A 228 -6.03 -32.62 -24.17
CA GLU A 228 -4.95 -33.43 -23.60
C GLU A 228 -3.99 -32.56 -22.78
N ASP A 229 -3.43 -33.14 -21.70
CA ASP A 229 -2.40 -32.55 -20.83
C ASP A 229 -1.13 -32.19 -21.63
N GLU A 230 -1.11 -31.05 -22.33
CA GLU A 230 0.09 -30.42 -22.86
C GLU A 230 0.56 -29.34 -21.87
N GLU A 231 1.84 -29.39 -21.47
CA GLU A 231 2.48 -28.38 -20.63
C GLU A 231 2.25 -26.99 -21.23
N GLU A 232 1.38 -26.18 -20.60
CA GLU A 232 1.10 -24.81 -21.05
C GLU A 232 2.39 -23.99 -20.96
N GLU A 233 3.05 -23.78 -22.10
CA GLU A 233 4.08 -22.75 -22.21
C GLU A 233 3.44 -21.41 -21.83
N GLU A 234 3.93 -20.79 -20.75
CA GLU A 234 3.52 -19.46 -20.31
C GLU A 234 3.83 -18.43 -21.42
N ILE A 235 2.89 -18.24 -22.34
CA ILE A 235 3.01 -17.19 -23.34
C ILE A 235 2.91 -15.87 -22.59
N ASN A 236 4.05 -15.18 -22.47
CA ASN A 236 4.17 -13.85 -21.86
C ASN A 236 3.44 -12.79 -22.72
N ILE A 237 2.11 -12.84 -22.78
CA ILE A 237 1.28 -11.85 -23.46
C ILE A 237 1.33 -10.57 -22.62
N THR A 238 1.95 -9.52 -23.17
CA THR A 238 1.92 -8.20 -22.54
C THR A 238 0.57 -7.54 -22.82
N VAL A 239 -0.29 -7.47 -21.80
CA VAL A 239 -1.59 -6.79 -21.88
C VAL A 239 -1.38 -5.27 -21.70
N PRO A 240 -1.87 -4.43 -22.63
CA PRO A 240 -1.86 -2.98 -22.47
C PRO A 240 -2.52 -2.53 -21.17
N PHE A 241 -2.01 -1.48 -20.51
CA PHE A 241 -2.50 -0.99 -19.22
C PHE A 241 -4.03 -0.81 -19.16
N GLN A 242 -4.63 -0.24 -20.21
CA GLN A 242 -6.08 0.04 -20.28
C GLN A 242 -6.95 -1.22 -20.34
N GLN A 243 -6.35 -2.36 -20.68
CA GLN A 243 -7.03 -3.66 -20.75
C GLN A 243 -6.79 -4.49 -19.48
N ARG A 244 -5.96 -4.01 -18.55
CA ARG A 244 -5.72 -4.68 -17.28
C ARG A 244 -6.89 -4.43 -16.35
N LYS A 245 -7.36 -5.50 -15.72
CA LYS A 245 -8.32 -5.42 -14.63
C LYS A 245 -7.56 -5.39 -13.31
N TRP A 246 -7.72 -4.32 -12.55
CA TRP A 246 -7.13 -4.20 -11.22
C TRP A 246 -8.17 -4.55 -10.16
N VAL A 247 -7.68 -5.09 -9.05
CA VAL A 247 -8.46 -5.31 -7.84
C VAL A 247 -7.75 -4.67 -6.66
N ILE A 248 -8.51 -4.10 -5.73
CA ILE A 248 -7.99 -3.60 -4.47
C ILE A 248 -7.89 -4.77 -3.48
N THR A 249 -6.70 -5.07 -3.01
CA THR A 249 -6.43 -6.16 -2.04
C THR A 249 -6.06 -5.65 -0.66
N MET A 250 -5.89 -4.33 -0.53
CA MET A 250 -5.72 -3.62 0.73
C MET A 250 -6.36 -2.23 0.57
N ASN A 251 -7.32 -1.89 1.44
CA ASN A 251 -8.04 -0.62 1.40
C ASN A 251 -7.73 0.21 2.66
N GLY A 252 -6.83 1.19 2.52
CA GLY A 252 -6.43 2.13 3.56
C GLY A 252 -5.96 1.48 4.85
N HIS A 253 -5.10 0.47 4.75
CA HIS A 253 -4.59 -0.25 5.91
C HIS A 253 -3.77 0.65 6.83
N THR A 254 -4.07 0.61 8.14
CA THR A 254 -3.43 1.41 9.20
C THR A 254 -3.13 0.60 10.47
N GLU A 255 -3.30 -0.73 10.47
CA GLU A 255 -3.05 -1.55 11.67
C GLU A 255 -1.59 -1.49 12.14
N PHE A 256 -0.65 -1.21 11.24
CA PHE A 256 0.76 -1.00 11.58
C PHE A 256 1.02 0.33 12.30
N LEU A 257 0.08 1.29 12.24
CA LEU A 257 0.20 2.57 12.94
C LEU A 257 -0.22 2.40 14.40
N ARG A 258 0.60 2.88 15.34
CA ARG A 258 0.29 2.75 16.78
C ARG A 258 -1.08 3.31 17.15
N ASN A 259 -1.46 4.42 16.54
CA ASN A 259 -2.69 5.15 16.84
C ASN A 259 -3.86 4.78 15.91
N GLY A 260 -3.68 3.77 15.04
CA GLY A 260 -4.70 3.38 14.07
C GLY A 260 -4.94 4.44 13.01
N GLU A 261 -6.17 4.51 12.49
CA GLU A 261 -6.54 5.48 11.48
C GLU A 261 -6.81 6.86 12.07
N GLU A 262 -6.20 7.89 11.47
CA GLU A 262 -6.42 9.29 11.85
C GLU A 262 -6.72 10.11 10.60
N ARG A 263 -7.62 11.10 10.73
CA ARG A 263 -7.98 12.07 9.69
C ARG A 263 -8.32 11.42 8.35
N ASN A 264 -9.16 10.39 8.38
CA ASN A 264 -9.76 9.85 7.17
C ASN A 264 -10.39 10.97 6.33
N TRP A 265 -10.31 10.86 5.02
CA TRP A 265 -10.79 11.86 4.08
C TRP A 265 -11.52 11.18 2.94
N THR A 266 -12.64 11.75 2.51
CA THR A 266 -13.42 11.35 1.33
C THR A 266 -13.95 12.61 0.64
N PHE A 267 -14.42 12.51 -0.59
CA PHE A 267 -15.10 13.62 -1.26
C PHE A 267 -16.44 14.03 -0.59
N GLU A 268 -16.93 13.20 0.35
CA GLU A 268 -18.10 13.49 1.17
C GLU A 268 -17.71 14.13 2.53
N SER A 269 -16.42 14.21 2.85
CA SER A 269 -15.95 14.58 4.20
C SER A 269 -16.23 16.03 4.61
N ASP A 270 -16.59 16.91 3.68
CA ASP A 270 -17.09 18.26 3.99
C ASP A 270 -18.57 18.25 4.46
N GLN A 271 -19.27 17.11 4.34
CA GLN A 271 -20.61 16.89 4.89
C GLN A 271 -20.55 16.27 6.29
N ILE A 272 -19.69 16.81 7.18
CA ILE A 272 -19.67 16.36 8.57
C ILE A 272 -21.07 16.56 9.17
N ASP A 273 -21.68 15.45 9.58
CA ASP A 273 -22.92 15.43 10.35
C ASP A 273 -22.81 16.43 11.51
N GLU A 274 -23.73 17.41 11.56
CA GLU A 274 -23.84 18.41 12.65
C GLU A 274 -23.98 17.79 14.06
N ASP A 275 -24.11 16.46 14.15
CA ASP A 275 -24.32 15.72 15.39
C ASP A 275 -23.03 15.25 16.09
N GLY A 276 -21.85 15.37 15.48
CA GLY A 276 -20.55 15.17 16.16
C GLY A 276 -20.41 13.84 16.90
N ARG A 277 -21.14 12.79 16.50
CA ARG A 277 -21.07 11.47 17.12
C ARG A 277 -19.93 10.70 16.47
N GLU A 278 -18.79 10.61 17.15
CA GLU A 278 -17.83 9.54 16.88
C GLU A 278 -18.52 8.22 17.27
N GLU A 279 -18.74 7.33 16.31
CA GLU A 279 -19.20 5.97 16.62
C GLU A 279 -18.12 5.27 17.44
N GLU A 280 -18.45 4.84 18.65
CA GLU A 280 -17.55 4.04 19.47
C GLU A 280 -17.36 2.67 18.80
N MET A 281 -16.20 2.49 18.15
CA MET A 281 -15.80 1.24 17.51
C MET A 281 -14.93 0.41 18.45
N GLU A 282 -15.17 -0.89 18.50
CA GLU A 282 -14.27 -1.85 19.15
C GLU A 282 -13.63 -2.78 18.12
N THR A 283 -12.36 -3.11 18.31
CA THR A 283 -11.62 -4.05 17.47
C THR A 283 -11.44 -5.37 18.21
N VAL A 284 -11.83 -6.47 17.57
CA VAL A 284 -11.63 -7.84 18.08
C VAL A 284 -10.87 -8.68 17.05
N TYR A 285 -10.03 -9.59 17.53
CA TYR A 285 -9.24 -10.50 16.69
C TYR A 285 -9.72 -11.93 16.85
N ILE A 286 -9.90 -12.63 15.72
CA ILE A 286 -10.22 -14.05 15.64
C ILE A 286 -9.15 -14.77 14.82
N SER A 287 -8.76 -15.98 15.21
CA SER A 287 -7.84 -16.80 14.39
C SER A 287 -8.61 -17.63 13.36
N LEU A 288 -7.99 -17.87 12.21
CA LEU A 288 -8.46 -18.79 11.17
C LEU A 288 -7.47 -19.96 11.09
N ASP A 289 -7.89 -21.12 11.60
CA ASP A 289 -7.03 -22.29 11.73
C ASP A 289 -7.20 -23.22 10.51
N LEU A 290 -6.13 -23.40 9.74
CA LEU A 290 -6.06 -24.40 8.66
C LEU A 290 -5.45 -25.70 9.18
N SER A 291 -6.21 -26.81 9.11
CA SER A 291 -5.73 -28.14 9.50
C SER A 291 -5.26 -28.94 8.29
N SER A 292 -4.03 -29.46 8.31
CA SER A 292 -3.50 -30.35 7.27
C SER A 292 -4.08 -31.76 7.33
N GLY A 293 -4.72 -32.14 8.45
CA GLY A 293 -5.12 -33.53 8.71
C GLY A 293 -3.94 -34.52 8.81
N SER A 294 -2.70 -34.03 8.74
CA SER A 294 -1.47 -34.82 8.73
C SER A 294 -0.58 -34.41 9.90
N TYR A 295 -0.03 -35.40 10.60
CA TYR A 295 0.86 -35.16 11.74
C TYR A 295 2.23 -34.59 11.34
N LYS A 296 2.63 -34.72 10.08
CA LYS A 296 3.99 -34.36 9.60
C LYS A 296 4.04 -33.19 8.64
N GLU A 297 2.91 -32.82 8.04
CA GLU A 297 2.86 -31.81 6.99
C GLU A 297 2.23 -30.53 7.53
N ARG A 298 2.93 -29.42 7.33
CA ARG A 298 2.42 -28.08 7.62
C ARG A 298 1.74 -27.56 6.36
N LEU A 299 0.53 -27.03 6.51
CA LEU A 299 -0.07 -26.24 5.44
C LEU A 299 0.63 -24.89 5.39
N GLU A 300 1.09 -24.54 4.20
CA GLU A 300 1.59 -23.21 3.88
C GLU A 300 0.59 -22.55 2.94
N ILE A 301 0.30 -21.27 3.21
CA ILE A 301 -0.49 -20.43 2.33
C ILE A 301 0.52 -19.76 1.40
N ASP A 302 0.23 -19.78 0.10
CA ASP A 302 0.99 -18.99 -0.86
C ASP A 302 0.95 -17.52 -0.43
N ARG A 303 2.11 -16.87 -0.40
CA ARG A 303 2.27 -15.46 0.01
C ARG A 303 1.50 -14.50 -0.89
N THR A 304 1.13 -14.92 -2.10
CA THR A 304 0.29 -14.16 -3.03
C THR A 304 -1.17 -14.65 -3.08
N ALA A 305 -1.59 -15.52 -2.16
CA ALA A 305 -2.95 -16.04 -2.14
C ALA A 305 -3.98 -14.93 -1.88
N THR A 306 -5.07 -14.94 -2.65
CA THR A 306 -6.24 -14.10 -2.35
C THR A 306 -7.09 -14.72 -1.23
N PHE A 307 -7.70 -13.88 -0.40
CA PHE A 307 -8.60 -14.29 0.66
C PHE A 307 -9.99 -13.70 0.43
N GLN A 308 -11.03 -14.54 0.45
CA GLN A 308 -12.42 -14.12 0.39
C GLN A 308 -13.24 -14.88 1.42
N TYR A 309 -14.27 -14.25 1.95
CA TYR A 309 -15.23 -14.86 2.86
C TYR A 309 -16.66 -14.57 2.41
N ALA A 310 -17.59 -15.42 2.82
CA ALA A 310 -19.01 -15.21 2.66
C ALA A 310 -19.78 -15.80 3.86
N GLY A 311 -20.84 -15.10 4.27
CA GLY A 311 -21.72 -15.59 5.32
C GLY A 311 -21.09 -15.65 6.71
N LEU A 312 -20.27 -14.66 7.10
CA LEU A 312 -19.74 -14.57 8.48
C LEU A 312 -20.85 -14.45 9.54
N ASP A 313 -22.05 -14.03 9.15
CA ASP A 313 -23.26 -14.01 9.97
C ASP A 313 -23.89 -15.42 10.14
N LYS A 314 -23.40 -16.43 9.42
CA LYS A 314 -23.91 -17.81 9.47
C LYS A 314 -23.10 -18.66 10.44
N GLU A 315 -23.71 -19.77 10.86
CA GLU A 315 -23.03 -20.79 11.68
C GLU A 315 -21.88 -21.49 10.94
N VAL A 316 -22.01 -21.63 9.62
CA VAL A 316 -21.02 -22.27 8.74
C VAL A 316 -20.64 -21.29 7.63
N PRO A 317 -19.73 -20.33 7.90
CA PRO A 317 -19.22 -19.42 6.88
C PRO A 317 -18.36 -20.15 5.84
N LEU A 318 -18.28 -19.58 4.63
CA LEU A 318 -17.41 -20.08 3.55
C LEU A 318 -16.20 -19.17 3.38
N PHE A 319 -15.05 -19.78 3.09
CA PHE A 319 -13.80 -19.09 2.83
C PHE A 319 -13.15 -19.61 1.55
N ARG A 320 -12.56 -18.71 0.78
CA ARG A 320 -11.68 -19.04 -0.34
C ARG A 320 -10.29 -18.51 -0.03
N ILE A 321 -9.28 -19.37 -0.07
CA ILE A 321 -7.88 -19.03 0.15
C ILE A 321 -7.07 -19.54 -1.05
N GLY A 322 -6.60 -18.63 -1.89
CA GLY A 322 -6.10 -18.96 -3.23
C GLY A 322 -7.22 -19.63 -4.04
N ASP A 323 -6.93 -20.80 -4.59
CA ASP A 323 -7.88 -21.59 -5.39
C ASP A 323 -8.66 -22.62 -4.56
N LYS A 324 -8.42 -22.69 -3.24
CA LYS A 324 -9.03 -23.68 -2.35
C LYS A 324 -10.23 -23.09 -1.62
N LEU A 325 -11.29 -23.88 -1.51
CA LEU A 325 -12.52 -23.54 -0.80
C LEU A 325 -12.59 -24.27 0.54
N TYR A 326 -13.10 -23.58 1.57
CA TYR A 326 -13.21 -24.08 2.94
C TYR A 326 -14.56 -23.72 3.57
N GLU A 327 -15.04 -24.59 4.43
CA GLU A 327 -16.12 -24.32 5.39
C GLU A 327 -15.52 -24.01 6.77
N GLY A 328 -16.03 -22.98 7.42
CA GLY A 328 -15.63 -22.57 8.76
C GLY A 328 -16.56 -23.13 9.84
N ASN A 329 -15.97 -23.41 11.01
CA ASN A 329 -16.69 -23.79 12.22
C ASN A 329 -16.21 -22.93 13.39
N TRP A 330 -17.12 -22.15 13.99
CA TRP A 330 -16.84 -21.26 15.11
C TRP A 330 -16.52 -22.05 16.40
N GLN A 331 -15.39 -21.72 17.04
CA GLN A 331 -14.97 -22.35 18.29
C GLN A 331 -14.41 -21.33 19.27
N ARG A 332 -14.80 -21.45 20.54
CA ARG A 332 -14.24 -20.65 21.63
C ARG A 332 -13.00 -21.31 22.21
N LEU A 333 -11.94 -20.54 22.44
CA LEU A 333 -10.73 -21.04 23.08
C LEU A 333 -10.98 -21.22 24.59
N VAL A 334 -10.45 -22.31 25.16
CA VAL A 334 -10.46 -22.55 26.62
C VAL A 334 -9.49 -21.60 27.36
N GLY A 335 -8.71 -20.80 26.63
CA GLY A 335 -7.76 -19.82 27.13
C GLY A 335 -7.69 -18.57 26.25
N THR A 336 -6.49 -18.05 26.04
CA THR A 336 -6.25 -16.88 25.20
C THR A 336 -4.98 -17.10 24.40
N GLU A 337 -5.04 -16.80 23.11
CA GLU A 337 -3.87 -16.72 22.24
C GLU A 337 -3.42 -15.26 22.14
N LEU A 338 -2.10 -15.04 22.18
CA LEU A 338 -1.49 -13.71 22.10
C LEU A 338 -0.56 -13.69 20.88
N ALA A 339 -0.86 -12.82 19.92
CA ALA A 339 0.01 -12.60 18.77
C ALA A 339 0.73 -11.25 18.89
N PHE A 340 2.01 -11.24 18.49
CA PHE A 340 2.93 -10.12 18.62
C PHE A 340 3.33 -9.62 17.21
N PRO A 341 2.58 -8.67 16.61
CA PRO A 341 2.92 -8.11 15.30
C PRO A 341 4.32 -7.50 15.24
N ASP A 342 4.79 -6.90 16.33
CA ASP A 342 6.13 -6.29 16.41
C ASP A 342 7.28 -7.32 16.33
N ALA A 343 6.97 -8.61 16.47
CA ALA A 343 7.91 -9.72 16.29
C ALA A 343 7.90 -10.30 14.85
N ALA A 344 7.30 -9.61 13.88
CA ALA A 344 7.25 -10.05 12.49
C ALA A 344 8.65 -10.25 11.88
N MET A 345 8.77 -11.23 10.99
CA MET A 345 10.00 -11.46 10.22
C MET A 345 10.24 -10.30 9.26
N ILE A 346 11.47 -9.79 9.25
CA ILE A 346 11.87 -8.67 8.40
C ILE A 346 12.62 -9.22 7.18
N HIS A 347 12.19 -8.84 5.98
CA HIS A 347 12.79 -9.28 4.73
C HIS A 347 13.53 -8.10 4.09
N LYS A 348 14.86 -8.02 4.17
CA LYS A 348 15.59 -7.00 3.41
C LYS A 348 16.00 -7.56 2.05
N LYS A 349 15.48 -7.01 0.94
CA LYS A 349 15.97 -7.32 -0.41
C LYS A 349 17.49 -7.02 -0.49
N LYS A 350 18.31 -7.94 -1.02
CA LYS A 350 19.74 -7.69 -1.26
C LYS A 350 19.89 -6.74 -2.45
N PRO A 351 20.76 -5.71 -2.39
CA PRO A 351 20.95 -4.78 -3.50
C PRO A 351 21.51 -5.50 -4.74
N VAL A 352 20.87 -5.28 -5.88
CA VAL A 352 21.33 -5.78 -7.19
C VAL A 352 22.51 -4.93 -7.63
N GLY A 353 23.74 -5.44 -7.50
CA GLY A 353 24.95 -4.74 -7.99
C GLY A 353 26.25 -4.95 -7.21
N GLY A 354 26.26 -5.70 -6.11
CA GLY A 354 27.48 -6.05 -5.38
C GLY A 354 28.22 -7.24 -6.00
N SER A 355 29.47 -7.03 -6.46
CA SER A 355 30.36 -8.09 -6.96
C SER A 355 30.45 -9.27 -5.98
N GLY A 356 30.28 -10.48 -6.52
CA GLY A 356 30.08 -11.71 -5.75
C GLY A 356 31.20 -12.06 -4.77
N TYR A 357 30.75 -12.42 -3.57
CA TYR A 357 31.30 -13.55 -2.80
C TYR A 357 30.10 -14.38 -2.36
N SER A 358 30.04 -15.64 -2.83
CA SER A 358 29.14 -16.62 -2.24
C SER A 358 29.71 -17.02 -0.88
N SER A 359 28.87 -16.96 0.16
CA SER A 359 29.06 -17.78 1.34
C SER A 359 27.79 -18.60 1.52
N ASP A 360 27.81 -19.79 0.93
CA ASP A 360 26.91 -20.87 1.31
C ASP A 360 27.31 -21.28 2.73
N ASN A 361 26.56 -20.80 3.72
CA ASN A 361 26.45 -21.40 5.05
C ASN A 361 25.28 -20.75 5.79
N GLU A 362 24.09 -21.30 5.57
CA GLU A 362 22.97 -21.18 6.49
C GLU A 362 23.32 -21.92 7.78
N ASN A 363 23.97 -21.24 8.75
CA ASN A 363 23.96 -21.52 10.20
C ASN A 363 25.02 -20.76 11.03
N GLU A 364 25.68 -19.73 10.50
CA GLU A 364 26.52 -18.86 11.35
C GLU A 364 25.78 -17.56 11.70
N ILE A 365 25.40 -17.45 12.97
CA ILE A 365 25.04 -16.18 13.61
C ILE A 365 26.30 -15.31 13.57
N ASP A 366 26.31 -14.29 12.72
CA ASP A 366 27.41 -13.31 12.63
C ASP A 366 27.58 -12.60 13.97
N PRO A 367 28.73 -12.76 14.68
CA PRO A 367 28.95 -12.14 15.99
C PRO A 367 29.13 -10.61 15.93
N LEU A 368 29.10 -9.99 14.73
CA LEU A 368 29.28 -8.54 14.57
C LEU A 368 27.99 -7.71 14.66
N LEU A 369 26.85 -8.33 14.99
CA LEU A 369 25.59 -7.62 15.29
C LEU A 369 25.51 -7.07 16.73
N GLU A 370 26.48 -7.39 17.61
CA GLU A 370 26.45 -6.93 19.03
C GLU A 370 26.92 -5.49 19.28
N SER A 371 27.26 -4.71 18.25
CA SER A 371 27.63 -3.30 18.46
C SER A 371 27.12 -2.36 17.38
N LYS A 372 25.80 -2.14 17.37
CA LYS A 372 25.21 -0.91 16.82
C LYS A 372 24.54 -0.14 17.96
N PRO A 373 24.58 1.20 17.92
CA PRO A 373 24.21 2.02 19.06
C PRO A 373 22.78 1.70 19.45
N ILE A 374 22.57 1.56 20.76
CA ILE A 374 21.25 1.57 21.38
C ILE A 374 20.52 2.77 20.75
N ILE A 375 19.62 2.48 19.81
CA ILE A 375 18.61 3.43 19.38
C ILE A 375 17.94 3.80 20.69
N GLU A 376 17.99 5.08 21.08
CA GLU A 376 17.33 5.59 22.26
C GLU A 376 15.90 5.04 22.23
N TYR A 377 15.62 4.04 23.07
CA TYR A 377 14.32 3.44 23.16
C TYR A 377 13.37 4.56 23.52
N ASP A 378 12.51 4.89 22.58
CA ASP A 378 11.35 5.74 22.79
C ASP A 378 10.64 5.23 24.05
N LYS A 379 10.59 6.08 25.09
CA LYS A 379 10.07 5.69 26.42
C LYS A 379 8.56 5.39 26.39
N GLU A 380 7.92 5.58 25.23
CA GLU A 380 6.51 5.32 24.95
C GLU A 380 6.29 4.16 23.97
N HIS A 381 7.21 3.19 23.87
CA HIS A 381 6.97 1.98 23.09
C HIS A 381 5.88 1.11 23.74
N THR A 382 4.62 1.32 23.37
CA THR A 382 3.54 0.38 23.66
C THR A 382 3.49 -0.66 22.54
N GLU A 383 4.03 -1.85 22.78
CA GLU A 383 3.89 -3.00 21.86
C GLU A 383 2.41 -3.33 21.66
N LYS A 384 1.99 -3.52 20.40
CA LYS A 384 0.63 -4.01 20.11
C LYS A 384 0.60 -5.51 20.36
N ILE A 385 -0.39 -5.97 21.13
CA ILE A 385 -0.61 -7.40 21.40
C ILE A 385 -2.04 -7.75 20.99
N TYR A 386 -2.19 -8.66 20.04
CA TYR A 386 -3.51 -9.13 19.62
C TYR A 386 -3.97 -10.23 20.56
N ARG A 387 -5.04 -9.94 21.30
CA ARG A 387 -5.67 -10.89 22.23
C ARG A 387 -6.78 -11.63 21.51
N ILE A 388 -6.59 -12.93 21.28
CA ILE A 388 -7.52 -13.79 20.56
C ILE A 388 -8.18 -14.77 21.55
N VAL A 389 -9.52 -14.80 21.53
CA VAL A 389 -10.34 -15.65 22.42
C VAL A 389 -11.30 -16.57 21.65
N ASP A 390 -11.55 -16.27 20.38
CA ASP A 390 -12.40 -17.04 19.48
C ASP A 390 -11.62 -17.39 18.20
N ARG A 391 -11.98 -18.52 17.58
CA ARG A 391 -11.37 -19.00 16.34
C ARG A 391 -12.37 -19.62 15.38
N LEU A 392 -11.99 -19.68 14.12
CA LEU A 392 -12.66 -20.40 13.05
C LEU A 392 -11.76 -21.56 12.58
N ALA A 393 -12.21 -22.79 12.81
CA ALA A 393 -11.55 -23.97 12.27
C ALA A 393 -12.03 -24.21 10.84
N LEU A 394 -11.12 -24.18 9.88
CA LEU A 394 -11.43 -24.34 8.45
C LEU A 394 -11.26 -25.79 8.00
N THR A 395 -12.26 -26.31 7.29
CA THR A 395 -12.23 -27.65 6.69
C THR A 395 -12.33 -27.53 5.17
N GLY A 396 -11.38 -28.13 4.45
CA GLY A 396 -11.32 -28.05 2.99
C GLY A 396 -12.53 -28.73 2.34
N LEU A 397 -13.16 -28.03 1.40
CA LEU A 397 -14.17 -28.60 0.53
C LEU A 397 -13.50 -29.18 -0.71
N SER A 398 -13.77 -30.46 -1.00
CA SER A 398 -13.46 -31.01 -2.32
C SER A 398 -14.56 -30.54 -3.29
N PRO A 399 -14.21 -30.06 -4.50
CA PRO A 399 -15.21 -29.84 -5.53
C PRO A 399 -16.01 -31.13 -5.74
N MET A 400 -17.34 -31.06 -5.73
CA MET A 400 -18.21 -32.19 -6.07
C MET A 400 -18.13 -32.54 -7.55
#